data_AF-A0A4Q3XZN5-F1
#
_entry.id   AF-A0A4Q3XZN5-F1
#
_cell.length_a   1.000
_cell.length_b   1.000
_cell.length_c   1.000
_cell.angle_alpha   90.00
_cell.angle_beta   90.00
_cell.angle_gamma   90.00
#
_symmetry.space_group_name_H-M   'P 1'
#
loop_
_entity.id
_entity.type
_entity.pdbx_description
1 polymer ?
#
loop_
_entity_poly.entity_id
_entity_poly.type
_entity_poly.pdbx_seq_one_letter_code
_entity_poly.pdbx_strand_id
1 'polypeptide(L)'
;MTNPRLPTEKARLTGADVKNPGRHAGRSKHTAMRPIGEPYVKMTEDQKAQWFEFVRDLPWLNCSHRVLLRLACRLTVDMDGDDFGVSKAQALGSILSKLGATPADESKMKVPDGDEEPDEFFGDS
;
A
#
# COMPACT_ATOMS: atom_id res chain seq x y z
N MET A 1 -24.35 20.03 -4.57
CA MET A 1 -23.78 18.83 -3.90
C MET A 1 -22.67 18.26 -4.78
N THR A 2 -21.43 18.21 -4.29
CA THR A 2 -20.28 17.70 -5.04
C THR A 2 -20.39 16.18 -5.16
N ASN A 3 -20.67 15.70 -6.37
CA ASN A 3 -20.80 14.27 -6.66
C ASN A 3 -19.42 13.57 -6.49
N PRO A 4 -19.25 12.64 -5.52
CA PRO A 4 -17.97 11.98 -5.28
C PRO A 4 -17.51 11.23 -6.53
N ARG A 5 -16.29 11.48 -6.99
CA ARG A 5 -15.76 10.87 -8.21
C ARG A 5 -15.52 9.37 -7.96
N LEU A 6 -16.22 8.52 -8.71
CA LEU A 6 -15.95 7.09 -8.75
C LEU A 6 -14.52 6.81 -9.25
N PRO A 7 -13.73 6.01 -8.51
CA PRO A 7 -12.44 5.51 -8.97
C PRO A 7 -12.56 4.80 -10.32
N THR A 8 -11.53 4.94 -11.15
CA THR A 8 -11.48 4.47 -12.55
C THR A 8 -11.91 3.03 -12.75
N GLU A 9 -11.59 2.13 -11.82
CA GLU A 9 -12.00 0.74 -11.89
C GLU A 9 -13.47 0.50 -11.61
N LYS A 10 -14.07 1.24 -10.67
CA LYS A 10 -15.52 1.17 -10.45
C LYS A 10 -16.29 1.69 -11.67
N ALA A 11 -15.72 2.63 -12.42
CA ALA A 11 -16.30 3.11 -13.68
C ALA A 11 -16.24 2.07 -14.81
N ARG A 12 -15.17 1.26 -14.87
CA ARG A 12 -14.99 0.18 -15.85
C ARG A 12 -15.86 -1.04 -15.55
N LEU A 13 -16.00 -1.41 -14.27
CA LEU A 13 -16.86 -2.52 -13.83
C LEU A 13 -18.37 -2.23 -13.99
N THR A 14 -18.76 -0.95 -14.02
CA THR A 14 -20.18 -0.53 -14.12
C THR A 14 -20.61 -0.08 -15.51
N GLY A 15 -19.72 -0.15 -16.52
CA GLY A 15 -19.98 0.35 -17.88
C GLY A 15 -20.18 1.87 -17.98
N ALA A 16 -19.83 2.61 -16.91
CA ALA A 16 -19.94 4.07 -16.87
C ALA A 16 -18.87 4.77 -17.74
N ASP A 17 -17.84 4.03 -18.16
CA ASP A 17 -16.80 4.42 -19.10
C ASP A 17 -17.30 4.51 -20.55
N VAL A 18 -18.26 3.66 -20.94
CA VAL A 18 -18.91 3.70 -22.26
C VAL A 18 -19.84 4.90 -22.40
N LYS A 19 -20.47 5.34 -21.30
CA LYS A 19 -21.50 6.39 -21.30
C LYS A 19 -20.93 7.82 -21.32
N ASN A 20 -19.67 8.03 -20.93
CA ASN A 20 -19.02 9.37 -20.87
C ASN A 20 -17.50 9.31 -21.17
N PRO A 21 -17.09 9.02 -22.41
CA PRO A 21 -15.68 8.83 -22.77
C PRO A 21 -14.80 10.08 -22.50
N GLY A 22 -15.36 11.29 -22.65
CA GLY A 22 -14.65 12.55 -22.39
C GLY A 22 -14.30 12.81 -20.92
N ARG A 23 -14.92 12.10 -19.96
CA ARG A 23 -14.57 12.23 -18.52
C ARG A 23 -13.36 11.39 -18.11
N HIS A 24 -12.87 10.52 -18.99
CA HIS A 24 -11.84 9.53 -18.70
C HIS A 24 -10.67 9.54 -19.69
N ALA A 25 -10.80 10.26 -20.81
CA ALA A 25 -9.71 10.59 -21.72
C ALA A 25 -8.66 11.46 -20.98
N GLY A 26 -7.43 10.95 -20.83
CA GLY A 26 -6.34 11.61 -20.12
C GLY A 26 -5.97 10.99 -18.76
N ARG A 27 -6.62 9.90 -18.34
CA ARG A 27 -6.16 9.12 -17.18
C ARG A 27 -4.87 8.41 -17.56
N SER A 28 -3.72 8.96 -17.16
CA SER A 28 -2.48 8.18 -17.15
C SER A 28 -2.70 7.01 -16.21
N LYS A 29 -2.68 5.78 -16.75
CA LYS A 29 -2.48 4.57 -15.97
C LYS A 29 -1.30 4.89 -15.04
N HIS A 30 -1.51 4.93 -13.72
CA HIS A 30 -0.37 5.12 -12.81
C HIS A 30 0.59 3.99 -13.14
N THR A 31 1.73 4.36 -13.74
CA THR A 31 2.83 3.45 -14.06
C THR A 31 3.06 2.59 -12.84
N ALA A 32 3.15 1.27 -13.04
CA ALA A 32 3.44 0.30 -11.98
C ALA A 32 4.50 0.90 -11.05
N MET A 33 4.05 1.35 -9.87
CA MET A 33 4.92 2.06 -8.95
C MET A 33 5.95 1.06 -8.47
N ARG A 34 7.21 1.49 -8.41
CA ARG A 34 8.31 0.62 -7.97
C ARG A 34 7.95 -0.03 -6.63
N PRO A 35 8.38 -1.28 -6.40
CA PRO A 35 8.14 -1.96 -5.14
C PRO A 35 8.71 -1.15 -3.96
N ILE A 36 8.27 -1.45 -2.74
CA ILE A 36 8.77 -0.80 -1.53
C ILE A 36 10.31 -0.85 -1.50
N GLY A 37 10.93 -2.01 -1.67
CA GLY A 37 12.38 -2.19 -1.62
C GLY A 37 12.95 -2.24 -0.19
N GLU A 38 14.28 -2.22 -0.06
CA GLU A 38 14.97 -2.42 1.23
C GLU A 38 14.73 -1.30 2.24
N PRO A 39 14.78 -1.56 3.56
CA PRO A 39 14.70 -0.54 4.60
C PRO A 39 15.75 0.57 4.47
N TYR A 40 15.55 1.68 5.17
CA TYR A 40 16.56 2.74 5.21
C TYR A 40 17.80 2.30 6.00
N VAL A 41 19.00 2.58 5.48
CA VAL A 41 20.29 2.26 6.12
C VAL A 41 20.38 2.75 7.57
N LYS A 42 19.74 3.88 7.89
CA LYS A 42 19.74 4.49 9.24
C LYS A 42 18.71 3.90 10.21
N MET A 43 17.96 2.86 9.84
CA MET A 43 17.03 2.18 10.75
C MET A 43 17.77 1.19 11.64
N THR A 44 17.29 1.01 12.87
CA THR A 44 17.78 -0.05 13.78
C THR A 44 17.32 -1.42 13.29
N GLU A 45 17.90 -2.49 13.80
CA GLU A 45 17.52 -3.85 13.41
C GLU A 45 16.05 -4.16 13.75
N ASP A 46 15.55 -3.75 14.91
CA ASP A 46 14.13 -3.93 15.28
C ASP A 46 13.19 -3.18 14.32
N GLN A 47 13.57 -1.96 13.91
CA GLN A 47 12.79 -1.19 12.94
C GLN A 47 12.80 -1.85 11.56
N LYS A 48 13.92 -2.48 11.16
CA LYS A 48 14.00 -3.22 9.90
C LYS A 48 13.18 -4.51 9.96
N ALA A 49 13.17 -5.22 11.08
CA ALA A 49 12.30 -6.38 11.28
C ALA A 49 10.83 -5.98 11.07
N GLN A 50 10.39 -4.92 11.74
CA GLN A 50 9.04 -4.36 11.57
C GLN A 50 8.74 -3.94 10.13
N TRP A 51 9.73 -3.38 9.41
CA TRP A 51 9.57 -3.05 8.00
C TRP A 51 9.21 -4.27 7.16
N PHE A 52 9.93 -5.38 7.32
CA PHE A 52 9.67 -6.59 6.56
C PHE A 52 8.33 -7.24 6.93
N GLU A 53 7.94 -7.19 8.21
CA GLU A 53 6.61 -7.63 8.64
C GLU A 53 5.50 -6.82 7.94
N PHE A 54 5.57 -5.49 7.99
CA PHE A 54 4.60 -4.66 7.31
C PHE A 54 4.57 -4.86 5.78
N VAL A 55 5.72 -5.05 5.14
CA VAL A 55 5.76 -5.29 3.68
C VAL A 55 5.11 -6.63 3.32
N ARG A 56 5.31 -7.66 4.15
CA ARG A 56 4.68 -8.96 3.99
C ARG A 56 3.17 -8.87 4.21
N ASP A 57 2.74 -8.14 5.23
CA ASP A 57 1.35 -8.10 5.67
C ASP A 57 0.52 -7.09 4.85
N LEU A 58 1.16 -6.13 4.18
CA LEU A 58 0.55 -5.08 3.37
C LEU A 58 1.07 -5.13 1.92
N PRO A 59 0.70 -6.14 1.12
CA PRO A 59 1.28 -6.39 -0.20
C PRO A 59 0.99 -5.30 -1.25
N TRP A 60 0.08 -4.37 -0.98
CA TRP A 60 -0.23 -3.22 -1.84
C TRP A 60 0.74 -2.05 -1.69
N LEU A 61 1.67 -2.10 -0.73
CA LEU A 61 2.62 -1.01 -0.53
C LEU A 61 3.63 -0.92 -1.68
N ASN A 62 3.77 0.31 -2.19
CA ASN A 62 4.80 0.70 -3.16
C ASN A 62 5.74 1.79 -2.62
N CYS A 63 6.72 2.20 -3.43
CA CYS A 63 7.76 3.16 -3.05
C CYS A 63 7.26 4.50 -2.47
N SER A 64 6.04 4.93 -2.80
CA SER A 64 5.45 6.17 -2.25
C SER A 64 5.11 6.08 -0.76
N HIS A 65 4.93 4.87 -0.22
CA HIS A 65 4.58 4.68 1.19
C HIS A 65 5.79 4.60 2.12
N ARG A 66 7.02 4.50 1.57
CA ARG A 66 8.25 4.24 2.33
C ARG A 66 8.45 5.16 3.54
N VAL A 67 8.14 6.45 3.40
CA VAL A 67 8.34 7.43 4.49
C VAL A 67 7.33 7.19 5.63
N LEU A 68 6.07 6.92 5.29
CA LEU A 68 5.04 6.60 6.27
C LEU A 68 5.32 5.24 6.94
N LEU A 69 5.72 4.24 6.15
CA LEU A 69 6.11 2.93 6.64
C LEU A 69 7.27 3.03 7.65
N ARG A 70 8.29 3.85 7.36
CA ARG A 70 9.41 4.07 8.29
C ARG A 70 8.92 4.63 9.64
N LEU A 71 7.96 5.55 9.61
CA LEU A 71 7.42 6.17 10.82
C LEU A 71 6.58 5.16 11.63
N ALA A 72 5.80 4.33 10.94
CA ALA A 72 5.09 3.21 11.57
C ALA A 72 6.07 2.26 12.26
N CYS A 73 7.11 1.80 11.56
CA CYS A 73 8.13 0.89 12.14
C CYS A 73 8.75 1.44 13.41
N ARG A 74 9.09 2.75 13.43
CA ARG A 74 9.66 3.41 14.61
C ARG A 74 8.69 3.41 15.78
N LEU A 75 7.43 3.77 15.54
CA LEU A 75 6.41 3.84 16.59
C LEU A 75 5.99 2.46 17.08
N THR A 76 5.99 1.44 16.22
CA THR A 76 5.70 0.05 16.60
C THR A 76 6.78 -0.51 17.52
N VAL A 77 8.07 -0.27 17.25
CA VAL A 77 9.14 -0.66 18.17
C VAL A 77 8.99 0.02 19.54
N ASP A 78 8.53 1.27 19.56
CA ASP A 78 8.30 2.01 20.81
C ASP A 78 7.04 1.53 21.58
N MET A 79 6.16 0.68 21.00
CA MET A 79 4.90 0.25 21.64
C MET A 79 5.12 -0.55 22.92
N ASP A 80 6.18 -1.34 22.99
CA ASP A 80 6.50 -2.17 24.14
C ASP A 80 7.28 -1.39 25.22
N GLY A 81 7.53 -0.09 25.00
CA GLY A 81 8.21 0.78 25.96
C GLY A 81 7.25 1.48 26.92
N ASP A 82 7.77 1.84 28.10
CA ASP A 82 6.98 2.50 29.17
C ASP A 82 6.45 3.91 28.78
N ASP A 83 7.00 4.54 27.73
CA ASP A 83 6.62 5.88 27.26
C ASP A 83 5.73 5.84 25.99
N PHE A 84 4.90 4.81 25.83
CA PHE A 84 3.93 4.77 24.74
C PHE A 84 2.66 5.57 25.08
N GLY A 85 2.78 6.90 25.07
CA GLY A 85 1.68 7.81 25.37
C GLY A 85 0.61 7.90 24.28
N VAL A 86 -0.54 8.49 24.63
CA VAL A 86 -1.71 8.68 23.76
C VAL A 86 -1.34 9.33 22.41
N SER A 87 -0.44 10.33 22.42
CA SER A 87 -0.02 11.01 21.20
C SER A 87 0.67 10.07 20.20
N LYS A 88 1.52 9.14 20.68
CA LYS A 88 2.19 8.15 19.83
C LYS A 88 1.17 7.13 19.29
N ALA A 89 0.24 6.68 20.14
CA ALA A 89 -0.84 5.78 19.75
C ALA A 89 -1.73 6.39 18.65
N GLN A 90 -2.14 7.65 18.80
CA GLN A 90 -2.96 8.37 17.82
C GLN A 90 -2.20 8.60 16.50
N ALA A 91 -0.91 8.95 16.58
CA ALA A 91 -0.06 9.10 15.40
C ALA A 91 0.08 7.77 14.65
N LEU A 92 0.35 6.68 15.36
CA LEU A 92 0.45 5.34 14.77
C LEU A 92 -0.85 4.93 14.10
N GLY A 93 -1.99 5.06 14.78
CA GLY A 93 -3.31 4.79 14.19
C GLY A 93 -3.56 5.57 12.90
N SER A 94 -3.24 6.87 12.88
CA SER A 94 -3.37 7.70 11.67
C SER A 94 -2.48 7.23 10.51
N ILE A 95 -1.26 6.78 10.81
CA ILE A 95 -0.33 6.26 9.80
C ILE A 95 -0.86 4.93 9.25
N LEU A 96 -1.32 4.02 10.11
CA LEU A 96 -1.85 2.72 9.71
C LEU A 96 -3.08 2.86 8.80
N SER A 97 -4.02 3.76 9.13
CA SER A 97 -5.14 4.08 8.22
C SER A 97 -4.69 4.58 6.86
N LYS A 98 -3.65 5.45 6.80
CA LYS A 98 -3.12 5.95 5.53
C LYS A 98 -2.38 4.88 4.72
N LEU A 99 -1.79 3.89 5.39
CA LEU A 99 -1.16 2.73 4.76
C LEU A 99 -2.16 1.67 4.33
N GLY A 100 -3.45 1.81 4.69
CA GLY A 100 -4.46 0.78 4.43
C GLY A 100 -4.40 -0.41 5.39
N ALA A 101 -3.62 -0.30 6.47
CA ALA A 101 -3.37 -1.38 7.44
C ALA A 101 -4.51 -1.56 8.46
N THR A 102 -5.74 -1.22 8.08
CA THR A 102 -6.93 -1.44 8.91
C THR A 102 -7.92 -2.30 8.15
N PRO A 103 -8.71 -3.16 8.81
CA PRO A 103 -9.68 -4.01 8.10
C PRO A 103 -10.66 -3.23 7.20
N ALA A 104 -11.00 -2.00 7.60
CA ALA A 104 -11.88 -1.13 6.84
C ALA A 104 -11.22 -0.55 5.58
N ASP A 105 -9.89 -0.41 5.57
CA ASP A 105 -9.13 0.17 4.47
C ASP A 105 -8.49 -0.88 3.56
N GLU A 106 -8.18 -2.07 4.09
CA GLU A 106 -7.66 -3.22 3.33
C GLU A 106 -8.56 -3.55 2.13
N SER A 107 -9.88 -3.61 2.34
CA SER A 107 -10.86 -3.86 1.26
C SER A 107 -10.87 -2.83 0.12
N LYS A 108 -10.21 -1.68 0.30
CA LYS A 108 -10.10 -0.62 -0.71
C LYS A 108 -8.77 -0.66 -1.45
N MET A 109 -7.80 -1.41 -0.93
CA MET A 109 -6.47 -1.52 -1.49
C MET A 109 -6.45 -2.56 -2.60
N LYS A 110 -5.60 -2.33 -3.59
CA LYS A 110 -5.40 -3.25 -4.70
C LYS A 110 -4.04 -3.87 -4.55
N VAL A 111 -4.03 -5.18 -4.45
CA VAL A 111 -2.81 -5.96 -4.58
C VAL A 111 -2.38 -5.84 -6.05
N PRO A 112 -1.15 -5.37 -6.35
CA PRO A 112 -0.62 -5.41 -7.70
C PRO A 112 -0.67 -6.85 -8.20
N ASP A 113 -1.18 -7.05 -9.42
CA ASP A 113 -1.05 -8.36 -10.08
C ASP A 113 0.45 -8.67 -10.16
N GLY A 114 0.88 -9.73 -9.48
CA GLY A 114 2.25 -10.21 -9.60
C GLY A 114 2.48 -10.64 -11.04
N ASP A 115 3.61 -10.24 -11.63
CA ASP A 115 4.05 -10.82 -12.88
C ASP A 115 4.22 -12.33 -12.63
N GLU A 116 3.30 -13.15 -13.14
CA GLU A 116 3.48 -14.60 -13.23
C GLU A 116 4.75 -14.82 -14.06
N GLU A 117 5.83 -15.28 -13.42
CA GLU A 117 6.94 -15.87 -14.18
C GLU A 117 6.37 -17.07 -14.96
N PRO A 118 6.56 -17.15 -16.29
CA PRO A 118 6.08 -18.31 -17.02
C PRO A 118 6.84 -19.54 -16.55
N ASP A 119 6.11 -20.53 -16.03
CA ASP A 119 6.64 -21.86 -15.70
C ASP A 119 7.47 -22.37 -16.89
N GLU A 120 8.79 -22.46 -16.73
CA GLU A 120 9.66 -23.15 -17.67
C GLU A 120 9.27 -24.63 -17.66
N PHE A 121 8.44 -24.98 -18.64
CA PHE A 121 8.07 -26.32 -19.02
C PHE A 121 9.33 -27.11 -19.43
N PHE A 122 9.96 -27.80 -18.47
CA PHE A 122 10.93 -28.85 -18.76
C PHE A 122 10.20 -30.05 -19.37
N GLY A 123 9.96 -29.97 -20.67
CA GLY A 123 9.56 -31.10 -21.51
C GLY A 123 10.79 -31.94 -21.85
N ASP A 124 10.89 -33.08 -21.19
CA ASP A 124 11.75 -34.20 -21.52
C ASP A 124 11.46 -34.71 -22.96
N SER A 125 12.49 -34.83 -23.81
CA SER A 125 12.49 -35.59 -25.07
C SER A 125 13.91 -35.90 -25.52
#